data_AF-A0A529PBK1-F1
#
_entry.id   AF-A0A529PBK1-F1
#
_cell.length_a   1.000
_cell.length_b   1.000
_cell.length_c   1.000
_cell.angle_alpha   90.00
_cell.angle_beta   90.00
_cell.angle_gamma   90.00
#
_symmetry.space_group_name_H-M   'P 1'
#
loop_
_entity.id
_entity.type
_entity.pdbx_description
1 polymer ?
#
loop_
_entity_poly.entity_id
_entity_poly.type
_entity_poly.pdbx_seq_one_letter_code
_entity_poly.pdbx_strand_id
1 'polypeptide(L)'
;IRLISATHRNLLQQVKDGRFREDLFYRLNVYPIFVPPLRDRRDDIPYLVRHFMEKVAPADPRHRPQGISARALAMLQAYDWPGNIRQLENAVFRASVLAESELLTEEEFPQIRAQLEGTVKLDVEIGAPAPELSGDDDVAGEPGVVVAEPDPPARLQPRFGTLRALDERGNVRALAEVELEMIKLAIDHYNGQMSEVARRLGIGRSTLYRKLKEYGIDPESGRIERLAS
;
A
#
# COMPACT_ATOMS: atom_id res chain seq x y z
N ILE A 1 2.20 -31.84 27.65
CA ILE A 1 2.31 -30.67 26.74
C ILE A 1 1.20 -30.80 25.70
N ARG A 2 0.42 -29.75 25.43
CA ARG A 2 -0.60 -29.71 24.37
C ARG A 2 -0.08 -28.86 23.21
N LEU A 3 -0.02 -29.43 22.01
CA LEU A 3 0.48 -28.74 20.81
C LEU A 3 -0.70 -28.31 19.93
N ILE A 4 -0.71 -27.05 19.50
CA ILE A 4 -1.63 -26.53 18.49
C ILE A 4 -0.78 -25.92 17.38
N SER A 5 -1.06 -26.30 16.13
CA SER A 5 -0.35 -25.79 14.96
C SER A 5 -1.35 -25.30 13.92
N ALA A 6 -0.96 -24.28 13.15
CA ALA A 6 -1.79 -23.71 12.10
C ALA A 6 -0.92 -23.39 10.87
N THR A 7 -1.48 -23.58 9.69
CA THR A 7 -0.79 -23.27 8.43
C THR A 7 -1.79 -22.84 7.36
N HIS A 8 -1.33 -21.99 6.44
CA HIS A 8 -2.07 -21.61 5.23
C HIS A 8 -1.69 -22.47 4.01
N ARG A 9 -0.69 -23.34 4.17
CA ARG A 9 -0.18 -24.21 3.10
C ARG A 9 -0.80 -25.59 3.19
N ASN A 10 -1.06 -26.20 2.05
CA ASN A 10 -1.51 -27.59 1.99
C ASN A 10 -0.35 -28.54 2.36
N LEU A 11 -0.33 -29.03 3.61
CA LEU A 11 0.74 -29.91 4.10
C LEU A 11 0.79 -31.23 3.35
N LEU A 12 -0.36 -31.77 2.95
CA LEU A 12 -0.43 -33.02 2.20
C LEU A 12 0.30 -32.89 0.85
N GLN A 13 0.13 -31.75 0.17
CA GLN A 13 0.88 -31.47 -1.06
C GLN A 13 2.37 -31.31 -0.76
N GLN A 14 2.75 -30.65 0.34
CA GLN A 14 4.17 -30.50 0.69
C GLN A 14 4.84 -31.84 1.05
N VAL A 15 4.11 -32.80 1.60
CA VAL A 15 4.60 -34.18 1.81
C VAL A 15 4.84 -34.85 0.46
N LYS A 16 3.89 -34.76 -0.46
CA LYS A 16 4.03 -35.30 -1.84
C LYS A 16 5.21 -34.68 -2.58
N ASP A 17 5.44 -33.37 -2.41
CA ASP A 17 6.56 -32.65 -3.02
C ASP A 17 7.92 -32.93 -2.33
N GLY A 18 7.96 -33.76 -1.27
CA GLY A 18 9.17 -34.04 -0.48
C GLY A 18 9.66 -32.87 0.37
N ARG A 19 8.93 -31.75 0.42
CA ARG A 19 9.27 -30.53 1.17
C ARG A 19 8.84 -30.60 2.64
N PHE A 20 8.02 -31.58 3.00
CA PHE A 20 7.56 -31.79 4.37
C PHE A 20 7.67 -33.25 4.76
N ARG A 21 8.10 -33.49 6.00
CA ARG A 21 8.26 -34.85 6.50
C ARG A 21 6.90 -35.48 6.78
N GLU A 22 6.70 -36.68 6.25
CA GLU A 22 5.46 -37.44 6.38
C GLU A 22 5.17 -37.84 7.84
N ASP A 23 6.18 -38.28 8.58
CA ASP A 23 6.04 -38.67 9.99
C ASP A 23 5.57 -37.51 10.89
N LEU A 24 6.02 -36.29 10.59
CA LEU A 24 5.58 -35.08 11.27
C LEU A 24 4.14 -34.71 10.87
N PHE A 25 3.78 -34.89 9.60
CA PHE A 25 2.43 -34.59 9.13
C PHE A 25 1.38 -35.40 9.89
N TYR A 26 1.56 -36.72 10.01
CA TYR A 26 0.60 -37.57 10.73
C TYR A 26 0.54 -37.28 12.24
N ARG A 27 1.62 -36.77 12.84
CA ARG A 27 1.63 -36.36 14.26
C ARG A 27 0.98 -35.00 14.51
N LEU A 28 1.03 -34.09 13.53
CA LEU A 28 0.39 -32.79 13.63
C LEU A 28 -1.09 -32.84 13.22
N ASN A 29 -1.42 -33.65 12.21
CA ASN A 29 -2.74 -33.74 11.61
C ASN A 29 -3.65 -34.77 12.29
N VAL A 30 -3.70 -34.74 13.63
CA VAL A 30 -4.55 -35.67 14.42
C VAL A 30 -6.01 -35.23 14.41
N TYR A 31 -6.26 -33.93 14.60
CA TYR A 31 -7.59 -33.35 14.55
C TYR A 31 -7.56 -32.02 13.78
N PRO A 32 -7.71 -32.06 12.44
CA PRO A 32 -7.69 -30.86 11.62
C PRO A 32 -8.94 -30.02 11.85
N ILE A 33 -8.74 -28.71 12.06
CA ILE A 33 -9.82 -27.72 12.05
C ILE A 33 -9.65 -26.88 10.80
N PHE A 34 -10.62 -26.96 9.89
CA PHE A 34 -10.64 -26.12 8.70
C PHE A 34 -11.26 -24.77 9.02
N VAL A 35 -10.57 -23.69 8.67
CA VAL A 35 -11.08 -22.32 8.82
C VAL A 35 -11.52 -21.85 7.44
N PRO A 36 -12.83 -21.74 7.17
CA PRO A 36 -13.31 -21.32 5.85
C PRO A 36 -12.90 -19.87 5.56
N PRO A 37 -12.61 -19.53 4.29
CA PRO A 37 -12.38 -18.16 3.89
C PRO A 37 -13.65 -17.32 4.11
N LEU A 38 -13.48 -16.00 4.23
CA LEU A 38 -14.59 -15.09 4.54
C LEU A 38 -15.66 -15.08 3.43
N ARG A 39 -15.27 -15.33 2.18
CA ARG A 39 -16.18 -15.40 1.02
C ARG A 39 -17.21 -16.54 1.10
N ASP A 40 -16.91 -17.59 1.86
CA ASP A 40 -17.80 -18.76 2.04
C ASP A 40 -18.77 -18.55 3.23
N ARG A 41 -18.59 -17.46 3.99
CA ARG A 41 -19.39 -17.09 5.18
C ARG A 41 -19.72 -15.59 5.17
N ARG A 42 -20.37 -15.15 4.10
CA ARG A 42 -20.71 -13.73 3.89
C ARG A 42 -21.72 -13.21 4.92
N ASP A 43 -22.49 -14.10 5.53
CA ASP A 43 -23.47 -13.76 6.58
C ASP A 43 -22.81 -13.30 7.88
N ASP A 44 -21.53 -13.63 8.09
CA ASP A 44 -20.76 -13.16 9.24
C ASP A 44 -20.30 -11.70 9.08
N ILE A 45 -20.23 -11.17 7.84
CA ILE A 45 -19.65 -9.86 7.53
C ILE A 45 -20.33 -8.73 8.32
N PRO A 46 -21.68 -8.63 8.41
CA PRO A 46 -22.32 -7.59 9.21
C PRO A 46 -21.93 -7.62 10.69
N TYR A 47 -21.76 -8.81 11.27
CA TYR A 47 -21.34 -8.97 12.67
C TYR A 47 -19.87 -8.60 12.86
N LEU A 48 -19.01 -9.03 11.95
CA LEU A 48 -17.58 -8.71 11.96
C LEU A 48 -17.33 -7.20 11.79
N VAL A 49 -18.05 -6.55 10.89
CA VAL A 49 -17.96 -5.09 10.69
C VAL A 49 -18.30 -4.35 11.97
N ARG A 50 -19.43 -4.67 12.63
CA ARG A 50 -19.80 -4.06 13.91
C ARG A 50 -18.72 -4.26 14.97
N HIS A 51 -18.22 -5.49 15.10
CA HIS A 51 -17.14 -5.80 16.03
C HIS A 51 -15.86 -4.99 15.76
N PHE A 52 -15.47 -4.82 14.50
CA PHE A 52 -14.30 -4.01 14.14
C PHE A 52 -14.53 -2.52 14.38
N MET A 53 -15.72 -1.99 14.10
CA MET A 53 -16.06 -0.60 14.43
C MET A 53 -15.94 -0.32 15.94
N GLU A 54 -16.44 -1.22 16.78
CA GLU A 54 -16.30 -1.13 18.25
C GLU A 54 -14.84 -1.21 18.70
N LYS A 55 -14.01 -2.02 18.04
CA LYS A 55 -12.60 -2.20 18.36
C LYS A 55 -11.73 -0.98 18.01
N VAL A 56 -12.10 -0.20 16.99
CA VAL A 56 -11.36 1.00 16.56
C VAL A 56 -11.70 2.22 17.41
N ALA A 57 -12.88 2.22 18.04
CA ALA A 57 -13.42 3.27 18.88
C ALA A 57 -12.53 3.82 20.04
N PRO A 58 -11.50 3.13 20.56
CA PRO A 58 -10.59 3.70 21.57
C PRO A 58 -9.56 4.69 21.00
N ALA A 59 -9.38 4.77 19.67
CA ALA A 59 -8.29 5.54 19.07
C ALA A 59 -8.61 7.03 18.81
N ASP A 60 -9.88 7.38 18.59
CA ASP A 60 -10.35 8.78 18.48
C ASP A 60 -11.82 8.91 18.92
N PRO A 61 -12.12 9.60 20.04
CA PRO A 61 -13.48 9.74 20.57
C PRO A 61 -14.42 10.62 19.73
N ARG A 62 -13.92 11.48 18.84
CA ARG A 62 -14.73 12.50 18.16
C ARG A 62 -15.36 12.04 16.84
N HIS A 63 -14.81 11.01 16.21
CA HIS A 63 -15.22 10.52 14.90
C HIS A 63 -15.52 9.02 14.97
N ARG A 64 -16.45 8.65 15.85
CA ARG A 64 -16.91 7.26 15.94
C ARG A 64 -18.06 7.05 14.97
N PRO A 65 -17.89 6.27 13.90
CA PRO A 65 -19.04 5.85 13.12
C PRO A 65 -19.94 4.95 14.00
N GLN A 66 -21.19 5.37 14.18
CA GLN A 66 -22.21 4.65 14.95
C GLN A 66 -22.89 3.55 14.11
N GLY A 67 -22.77 3.62 12.79
CA GLY A 67 -23.38 2.64 11.90
C GLY A 67 -22.73 2.55 10.52
N ILE A 68 -23.21 1.59 9.74
CA ILE A 68 -22.87 1.39 8.33
C ILE A 68 -24.14 1.45 7.50
N SER A 69 -24.08 2.09 6.33
CA SER A 69 -25.19 2.16 5.40
C SER A 69 -25.50 0.76 4.82
N ALA A 70 -26.77 0.52 4.50
CA ALA A 70 -27.20 -0.76 3.93
C ALA A 70 -26.52 -1.04 2.57
N ARG A 71 -26.26 0.01 1.78
CA ARG A 71 -25.56 -0.09 0.49
C ARG A 71 -24.09 -0.45 0.67
N ALA A 72 -23.40 0.19 1.62
CA ALA A 72 -22.02 -0.16 1.95
C ALA A 72 -21.93 -1.61 2.46
N LEU A 73 -22.87 -2.04 3.32
CA LEU A 73 -22.90 -3.41 3.80
C LEU A 73 -23.10 -4.43 2.67
N ALA A 74 -24.03 -4.15 1.74
CA ALA A 74 -24.24 -5.00 0.56
C ALA A 74 -22.99 -5.06 -0.32
N MET A 75 -22.28 -3.94 -0.51
CA MET A 75 -20.99 -3.91 -1.22
C MET A 75 -19.95 -4.80 -0.55
N LEU A 76 -19.82 -4.72 0.78
CA LEU A 76 -18.89 -5.56 1.54
C LEU A 76 -19.26 -7.05 1.46
N GLN A 77 -20.55 -7.40 1.40
CA GLN A 77 -21.00 -8.78 1.24
C GLN A 77 -20.79 -9.31 -0.19
N ALA A 78 -20.87 -8.47 -1.20
CA ALA A 78 -20.63 -8.84 -2.59
C ALA A 78 -19.14 -9.13 -2.89
N TYR A 79 -18.23 -8.53 -2.13
CA TYR A 79 -16.79 -8.63 -2.36
C TYR A 79 -16.18 -9.99 -1.92
N ASP A 80 -15.22 -10.52 -2.69
CA ASP A 80 -14.67 -11.88 -2.52
C ASP A 80 -13.51 -11.99 -1.50
N TRP A 81 -13.19 -10.92 -0.78
CA TRP A 81 -12.22 -10.84 0.33
C TRP A 81 -11.00 -11.78 0.20
N PRO A 82 -10.08 -11.55 -0.75
CA PRO A 82 -8.86 -12.38 -0.91
C PRO A 82 -7.98 -12.44 0.35
N GLY A 83 -7.98 -11.39 1.19
CA GLY A 83 -7.26 -11.36 2.46
C GLY A 83 -8.08 -11.82 3.67
N ASN A 84 -9.26 -12.40 3.46
CA ASN A 84 -10.20 -12.83 4.51
C ASN A 84 -10.49 -11.70 5.53
N ILE A 85 -10.64 -12.07 6.79
CA ILE A 85 -10.98 -11.20 7.92
C ILE A 85 -10.01 -10.02 8.08
N ARG A 86 -8.71 -10.23 7.81
CA ARG A 86 -7.71 -9.15 7.93
C ARG A 86 -7.93 -8.02 6.93
N GLN A 87 -8.36 -8.37 5.72
CA GLN A 87 -8.65 -7.35 4.71
C GLN A 87 -9.92 -6.58 5.07
N LEU A 88 -10.95 -7.27 5.60
CA LEU A 88 -12.16 -6.64 6.12
C LEU A 88 -11.84 -5.68 7.28
N GLU A 89 -11.06 -6.13 8.27
CA GLU A 89 -10.61 -5.31 9.39
C GLU A 89 -9.88 -4.05 8.91
N ASN A 90 -8.93 -4.19 7.98
CA ASN A 90 -8.20 -3.04 7.42
C ASN A 90 -9.09 -2.10 6.59
N ALA A 91 -10.12 -2.63 5.93
CA ALA A 91 -11.08 -1.81 5.19
C ALA A 91 -11.93 -0.98 6.14
N VAL A 92 -12.49 -1.63 7.17
CA VAL A 92 -13.30 -0.96 8.21
C VAL A 92 -12.46 0.05 8.99
N PHE A 93 -11.22 -0.31 9.37
CA PHE A 93 -10.31 0.61 10.05
C PHE A 93 -10.03 1.88 9.23
N ARG A 94 -9.75 1.73 7.93
CA ARG A 94 -9.51 2.89 7.06
C ARG A 94 -10.76 3.70 6.84
N ALA A 95 -11.91 3.04 6.63
CA ALA A 95 -13.19 3.72 6.51
C ALA A 95 -13.49 4.55 7.77
N SER A 96 -13.23 4.02 8.98
CA SER A 96 -13.41 4.79 10.21
C SER A 96 -12.43 5.96 10.39
N VAL A 97 -11.23 5.90 9.79
CA VAL A 97 -10.27 7.02 9.82
C VAL A 97 -10.64 8.09 8.79
N LEU A 98 -11.23 7.69 7.66
CA LEU A 98 -11.70 8.57 6.60
C LEU A 98 -13.10 9.15 6.88
N ALA A 99 -13.85 8.54 7.79
CA ALA A 99 -15.21 8.93 8.09
C ALA A 99 -15.25 10.29 8.78
N GLU A 100 -15.84 11.26 8.08
CA GLU A 100 -16.19 12.57 8.64
C GLU A 100 -17.58 12.55 9.28
N SER A 101 -18.35 11.48 9.08
CA SER A 101 -19.72 11.32 9.54
C SER A 101 -19.92 10.12 10.48
N GLU A 102 -21.04 10.09 11.20
CA GLU A 102 -21.41 8.98 12.08
C GLU A 102 -21.84 7.71 11.31
N LEU A 103 -21.97 7.76 9.98
CA LEU A 103 -22.46 6.65 9.16
C LEU A 103 -21.46 6.32 8.05
N LEU A 104 -20.90 5.11 8.07
CA LEU A 104 -20.03 4.63 6.98
C LEU A 104 -20.86 4.35 5.72
N THR A 105 -20.57 5.04 4.63
CA THR A 105 -21.20 4.86 3.31
C THR A 105 -20.26 4.13 2.36
N GLU A 106 -20.68 3.95 1.09
CA GLU A 106 -19.83 3.36 0.06
C GLU A 106 -18.61 4.22 -0.31
N GLU A 107 -18.64 5.53 -0.01
CA GLU A 107 -17.57 6.47 -0.35
C GLU A 107 -16.31 6.25 0.51
N GLU A 108 -16.48 5.80 1.75
CA GLU A 108 -15.40 5.48 2.67
C GLU A 108 -14.69 4.15 2.34
N PHE A 109 -15.16 3.41 1.32
CA PHE A 109 -14.55 2.17 0.82
C PHE A 109 -14.03 2.29 -0.63
N PRO A 110 -13.16 3.28 -0.95
CA PRO A 110 -12.78 3.58 -2.34
C PRO A 110 -12.08 2.42 -3.05
N GLN A 111 -11.31 1.61 -2.31
CA GLN A 111 -10.59 0.46 -2.88
C GLN A 111 -11.50 -0.70 -3.25
N ILE A 112 -12.57 -0.91 -2.47
CA ILE A 112 -13.53 -2.00 -2.72
C ILE A 112 -14.43 -1.59 -3.88
N ARG A 113 -14.85 -0.32 -3.89
CA ARG A 113 -15.60 0.29 -5.01
C ARG A 113 -14.84 0.19 -6.32
N ALA A 114 -13.58 0.65 -6.37
CA ALA A 114 -12.76 0.60 -7.59
C ALA A 114 -12.57 -0.83 -8.14
N GLN A 115 -12.52 -1.84 -7.27
CA GLN A 115 -12.32 -3.22 -7.68
C GLN A 115 -13.62 -3.92 -8.11
N LEU A 116 -14.76 -3.51 -7.56
CA LEU A 116 -16.09 -3.95 -8.01
C LEU A 116 -16.49 -3.26 -9.32
N GLU A 117 -16.25 -1.96 -9.44
CA GLU A 117 -16.50 -1.18 -10.67
C GLU A 117 -15.56 -1.58 -11.81
N GLY A 118 -14.34 -2.02 -11.50
CA GLY A 118 -13.36 -2.51 -12.47
C GLY A 118 -13.71 -3.84 -13.17
N THR A 119 -14.88 -4.45 -12.88
CA THR A 119 -15.41 -5.60 -13.65
C THR A 119 -16.42 -5.18 -14.73
N VAL A 120 -16.69 -3.88 -14.89
CA VAL A 120 -17.40 -3.33 -16.04
C VAL A 120 -16.38 -2.58 -16.90
N LYS A 121 -16.34 -2.90 -18.20
CA LYS A 121 -15.60 -2.14 -19.21
C LYS A 121 -15.96 -0.65 -19.05
N LEU A 122 -15.04 0.15 -18.54
CA LEU A 122 -15.13 1.60 -18.65
C LEU A 122 -14.73 2.00 -20.07
N ASP A 123 -15.68 1.90 -21.00
CA ASP A 123 -15.80 2.92 -22.04
C ASP A 123 -16.51 4.10 -21.37
N VAL A 124 -15.73 4.94 -20.67
CA VAL A 124 -16.21 6.25 -20.26
C VAL A 124 -15.14 7.25 -20.68
N GLU A 125 -15.48 7.95 -21.75
CA GLU A 125 -14.81 9.14 -22.27
C GLU A 125 -14.53 10.11 -21.12
N ILE A 126 -13.24 10.35 -20.86
CA ILE A 126 -12.79 11.44 -20.01
C ILE A 126 -12.90 12.71 -20.85
N GLY A 127 -14.05 13.39 -20.74
CA GLY A 127 -14.21 14.77 -21.19
C GLY A 127 -13.34 15.69 -20.33
N ALA A 128 -12.15 16.02 -20.83
CA ALA A 128 -11.35 17.11 -20.33
C ALA A 128 -11.93 18.45 -20.84
N PRO A 129 -12.09 19.49 -20.00
CA PRO A 129 -12.10 20.85 -20.47
C PRO A 129 -10.68 21.41 -20.28
N ALA A 130 -9.92 21.46 -21.38
CA ALA A 130 -8.75 22.33 -21.47
C ALA A 130 -9.24 23.74 -21.85
N PRO A 131 -8.78 24.81 -21.17
CA PRO A 131 -9.11 26.17 -21.59
C PRO A 131 -8.25 26.56 -22.80
N GLU A 132 -8.93 27.06 -23.82
CA GLU A 132 -8.38 27.63 -25.04
C GLU A 132 -7.57 28.90 -24.73
N LEU A 133 -6.35 28.97 -25.26
CA LEU A 133 -5.67 30.24 -25.52
C LEU A 133 -5.29 30.26 -27.00
N SER A 134 -6.07 31.07 -27.71
CA SER A 134 -5.84 31.67 -29.01
C SER A 134 -4.37 31.99 -29.28
N GLY A 135 -3.87 31.46 -30.39
CA GLY A 135 -2.70 31.97 -31.07
C GLY A 135 -3.10 33.01 -32.11
N ASP A 136 -2.27 34.04 -32.22
CA ASP A 136 -1.98 34.73 -33.48
C ASP A 136 -0.51 35.18 -33.43
N ASP A 137 0.16 34.89 -34.54
CA ASP A 137 1.31 35.57 -35.17
C ASP A 137 2.61 35.82 -34.36
N ASP A 138 3.74 35.24 -34.80
CA ASP A 138 4.54 35.81 -35.91
C ASP A 138 5.89 35.07 -36.12
N VAL A 139 6.48 35.31 -37.29
CA VAL A 139 7.44 34.46 -38.04
C VAL A 139 8.93 34.84 -37.87
N ALA A 140 9.81 33.84 -38.07
CA ALA A 140 11.20 33.87 -38.60
C ALA A 140 12.44 33.93 -37.67
N GLY A 141 13.35 32.97 -37.90
CA GLY A 141 14.81 33.15 -37.74
C GLY A 141 15.60 31.90 -37.33
N GLU A 142 16.08 31.09 -38.29
CA GLU A 142 17.24 30.17 -38.13
C GLU A 142 18.55 30.93 -38.48
N PRO A 143 19.77 30.36 -38.38
CA PRO A 143 20.37 29.42 -37.41
C PRO A 143 21.76 29.94 -36.91
N GLY A 144 22.38 29.28 -35.92
CA GLY A 144 23.76 29.59 -35.52
C GLY A 144 24.39 28.58 -34.58
N VAL A 145 25.12 27.60 -35.15
CA VAL A 145 25.97 26.66 -34.42
C VAL A 145 27.24 27.39 -33.98
N VAL A 146 27.45 27.51 -32.67
CA VAL A 146 28.76 27.80 -32.07
C VAL A 146 29.09 26.71 -31.06
N VAL A 147 30.13 25.94 -31.39
CA VAL A 147 30.80 25.00 -30.51
C VAL A 147 31.60 25.81 -29.49
N ALA A 148 31.21 25.75 -28.23
CA ALA A 148 32.03 26.19 -27.11
C ALA A 148 31.92 25.12 -26.02
N GLU A 149 33.04 24.50 -25.64
CA GLU A 149 33.14 23.78 -24.37
C GLU A 149 32.88 24.76 -23.23
N PRO A 150 32.05 24.41 -22.23
CA PRO A 150 32.19 25.03 -20.93
C PRO A 150 32.10 24.02 -19.79
N ASP A 151 33.19 24.03 -19.01
CA ASP A 151 33.27 23.78 -17.57
C ASP A 151 32.89 22.40 -16.98
N PRO A 152 33.63 21.94 -15.94
CA PRO A 152 33.34 20.70 -15.22
C PRO A 152 31.88 20.75 -14.75
N PRO A 153 31.12 19.63 -14.81
CA PRO A 153 29.69 19.66 -14.60
C PRO A 153 29.41 20.31 -13.25
N ALA A 154 28.92 21.55 -13.33
CA ALA A 154 28.40 22.31 -12.23
C ALA A 154 27.52 21.36 -11.44
N ARG A 155 27.84 21.20 -10.15
CA ARG A 155 27.13 20.39 -9.16
C ARG A 155 25.69 20.19 -9.63
N LEU A 156 25.41 18.99 -10.17
CA LEU A 156 24.07 18.60 -10.60
C LEU A 156 23.20 18.71 -9.34
N GLN A 157 22.54 19.84 -9.19
CA GLN A 157 21.48 20.00 -8.22
C GLN A 157 20.50 18.87 -8.52
N PRO A 158 20.12 18.06 -7.52
CA PRO A 158 19.31 16.90 -7.76
C PRO A 158 17.99 17.36 -8.38
N ARG A 159 17.84 17.07 -9.68
CA ARG A 159 16.54 17.08 -10.32
C ARG A 159 15.72 16.00 -9.62
N PHE A 160 14.51 16.36 -9.18
CA PHE A 160 13.55 15.39 -8.66
C PHE A 160 13.50 14.18 -9.61
N GLY A 161 13.86 13.00 -9.11
CA GLY A 161 13.74 11.73 -9.83
C GLY A 161 15.02 11.13 -10.44
N THR A 162 16.20 11.74 -10.34
CA THR A 162 17.44 11.09 -10.81
C THR A 162 18.25 10.51 -9.65
N LEU A 163 18.14 9.19 -9.43
CA LEU A 163 19.08 8.47 -8.55
C LEU A 163 20.44 8.41 -9.23
N ARG A 164 21.46 8.94 -8.56
CA ARG A 164 22.83 8.91 -9.07
C ARG A 164 23.37 7.49 -8.94
N ALA A 165 23.57 6.80 -10.06
CA ALA A 165 24.09 5.42 -10.09
C ALA A 165 25.62 5.35 -9.89
N LEU A 166 26.33 6.46 -10.10
CA LEU A 166 27.78 6.56 -10.01
C LEU A 166 28.21 7.41 -8.82
N ASP A 167 29.31 7.03 -8.18
CA ASP A 167 29.96 7.81 -7.13
C ASP A 167 30.71 9.03 -7.72
N GLU A 168 31.37 9.81 -6.86
CA GLU A 168 32.17 10.99 -7.27
C GLU A 168 33.41 10.64 -8.11
N ARG A 169 33.79 9.35 -8.14
CA ARG A 169 34.95 8.82 -8.86
C ARG A 169 34.55 8.08 -10.15
N GLY A 170 33.27 8.06 -10.49
CA GLY A 170 32.74 7.40 -11.68
C GLY A 170 32.52 5.89 -11.55
N ASN A 171 32.61 5.32 -10.33
CA ASN A 171 32.33 3.90 -10.09
C ASN A 171 30.86 3.67 -9.74
N VAL A 172 30.37 2.46 -10.01
CA VAL A 172 29.00 2.05 -9.62
C VAL A 172 28.89 2.06 -8.10
N ARG A 173 27.88 2.76 -7.59
CA ARG A 173 27.63 2.84 -6.14
C ARG A 173 27.20 1.49 -5.57
N ALA A 174 27.46 1.30 -4.27
CA ALA A 174 26.97 0.13 -3.56
C ALA A 174 25.43 0.13 -3.55
N LEU A 175 24.83 -1.03 -3.82
CA LEU A 175 23.38 -1.20 -3.85
C LEU A 175 22.71 -0.74 -2.54
N ALA A 176 23.39 -0.95 -1.39
CA ALA A 176 22.91 -0.54 -0.08
C ALA A 176 22.75 0.98 0.06
N GLU A 177 23.62 1.78 -0.56
CA GLU A 177 23.54 3.25 -0.51
C GLU A 177 22.40 3.78 -1.38
N VAL A 178 22.25 3.20 -2.58
CA VAL A 178 21.14 3.52 -3.50
C VAL A 178 19.79 3.12 -2.87
N GLU A 179 19.75 1.96 -2.22
CA GLU A 179 18.57 1.47 -1.51
C GLU A 179 18.18 2.39 -0.34
N LEU A 180 19.16 2.87 0.42
CA LEU A 180 18.93 3.81 1.52
C LEU A 180 18.30 5.11 1.03
N GLU A 181 18.83 5.70 -0.05
CA GLU A 181 18.29 6.91 -0.66
C GLU A 181 16.87 6.70 -1.18
N MET A 182 16.62 5.57 -1.83
CA MET A 182 15.29 5.23 -2.34
C MET A 182 14.27 5.07 -1.19
N ILE A 183 14.66 4.43 -0.09
CA ILE A 183 13.79 4.27 1.09
C ILE A 183 13.47 5.63 1.71
N LYS A 184 14.47 6.51 1.88
CA LYS A 184 14.26 7.86 2.42
C LYS A 184 13.34 8.69 1.54
N LEU A 185 13.61 8.73 0.23
CA LEU A 185 12.78 9.42 -0.75
C LEU A 185 11.33 8.93 -0.70
N ALA A 186 11.12 7.61 -0.62
CA ALA A 186 9.78 7.04 -0.53
C ALA A 186 9.08 7.42 0.78
N ILE A 187 9.78 7.41 1.92
CA ILE A 187 9.20 7.83 3.20
C ILE A 187 8.72 9.28 3.15
N ASP A 188 9.54 10.17 2.60
CA ASP A 188 9.21 11.59 2.46
C ASP A 188 8.04 11.80 1.50
N HIS A 189 8.07 11.13 0.35
CA HIS A 189 7.04 11.26 -0.68
C HIS A 189 5.67 10.74 -0.22
N TYR A 190 5.64 9.63 0.52
CA TYR A 190 4.41 9.02 1.04
C TYR A 190 4.07 9.48 2.47
N ASN A 191 4.64 10.60 2.94
CA ASN A 191 4.38 11.21 4.25
C ASN A 191 4.42 10.21 5.43
N GLY A 192 5.42 9.31 5.44
CA GLY A 192 5.59 8.36 6.53
C GLY A 192 4.60 7.18 6.55
N GLN A 193 3.76 7.00 5.52
CA GLN A 193 2.86 5.85 5.41
C GLN A 193 3.65 4.55 5.10
N MET A 194 4.27 3.95 6.11
CA MET A 194 5.17 2.78 5.96
C MET A 194 4.58 1.59 5.18
N SER A 195 3.25 1.41 5.26
CA SER A 195 2.56 0.36 4.49
C SER A 195 2.47 0.68 2.99
N GLU A 196 2.36 1.95 2.63
CA GLU A 196 2.35 2.42 1.24
C GLU A 196 3.77 2.45 0.67
N VAL A 197 4.74 2.91 1.47
CA VAL A 197 6.18 2.86 1.17
C VAL A 197 6.61 1.44 0.82
N ALA A 198 6.32 0.46 1.69
CA ALA A 198 6.67 -0.94 1.45
C ALA A 198 6.04 -1.48 0.15
N ARG A 199 4.76 -1.15 -0.08
CA ARG A 199 4.03 -1.60 -1.28
C ARG A 199 4.63 -1.02 -2.56
N ARG A 200 5.01 0.26 -2.56
CA ARG A 200 5.54 0.98 -3.74
C ARG A 200 6.99 0.66 -4.04
N LEU A 201 7.75 0.33 -2.99
CA LEU A 201 9.09 -0.24 -3.13
C LEU A 201 9.08 -1.74 -3.50
N GLY A 202 7.93 -2.40 -3.52
CA GLY A 202 7.81 -3.82 -3.86
C GLY A 202 8.40 -4.77 -2.81
N ILE A 203 8.62 -4.31 -1.57
CA ILE A 203 9.17 -5.11 -0.48
C ILE A 203 8.14 -5.38 0.62
N GLY A 204 8.32 -6.48 1.36
CA GLY A 204 7.50 -6.76 2.53
C GLY A 204 7.73 -5.74 3.65
N ARG A 205 6.68 -5.39 4.42
CA ARG A 205 6.78 -4.46 5.55
C ARG A 205 7.85 -4.87 6.56
N SER A 206 7.96 -6.16 6.88
CA SER A 206 9.01 -6.69 7.76
C SER A 206 10.42 -6.47 7.21
N THR A 207 10.60 -6.54 5.89
CA THR A 207 11.86 -6.25 5.22
C THR A 207 12.19 -4.76 5.29
N LEU A 208 11.19 -3.89 5.08
CA LEU A 208 11.36 -2.44 5.22
C LEU A 208 11.79 -2.08 6.65
N TYR A 209 11.09 -2.57 7.68
CA TYR A 209 11.44 -2.30 9.08
C TYR A 209 12.80 -2.89 9.47
N ARG A 210 13.17 -4.06 8.94
CA ARG A 210 14.51 -4.63 9.16
C ARG A 210 15.59 -3.74 8.57
N LYS A 211 15.40 -3.25 7.34
CA LYS A 211 16.32 -2.33 6.66
C LYS A 211 16.41 -0.99 7.40
N LEU A 212 15.28 -0.41 7.81
CA LEU A 212 15.27 0.82 8.62
C LEU A 212 16.08 0.66 9.92
N LYS A 213 15.97 -0.50 10.58
CA LYS A 213 16.76 -0.82 11.78
C LYS A 213 18.25 -1.00 11.47
N GLU A 214 18.62 -1.65 10.37
CA GLU A 214 20.00 -1.80 9.90
C GLU A 214 20.65 -0.44 9.55
N TYR A 215 19.86 0.49 9.04
CA TYR A 215 20.31 1.83 8.67
C TYR A 215 20.13 2.89 9.76
N GLY A 216 19.63 2.51 10.95
CA GLY A 216 19.43 3.42 12.08
C GLY A 216 18.41 4.54 11.83
N ILE A 217 17.46 4.34 10.90
CA ILE A 217 16.39 5.31 10.60
C ILE A 217 15.18 4.98 11.48
N ASP A 218 14.75 5.96 12.28
CA ASP A 218 13.50 5.86 13.01
C ASP A 218 12.32 6.17 12.08
N PRO A 219 11.36 5.24 11.89
CA PRO A 219 10.17 5.50 11.08
C PRO A 219 9.28 6.63 11.63
N GLU A 220 9.42 7.01 12.91
CA GLU A 220 8.67 8.11 13.52
C GLU A 220 9.38 9.48 13.47
N SER A 221 10.67 9.53 13.13
CA SER A 221 11.41 10.81 13.06
C SER A 221 11.03 11.70 11.88
N GLY A 222 10.20 11.21 10.95
CA GLY A 222 9.62 12.00 9.84
C GLY A 222 8.51 12.99 10.24
N ARG A 223 8.15 13.09 11.54
CA ARG A 223 7.22 14.14 12.05
C ARG A 223 7.89 15.45 12.47
N ILE A 224 9.22 15.56 12.37
CA ILE A 224 9.97 16.76 12.73
C ILE A 224 10.42 17.39 11.40
N GLU A 225 9.61 18.26 10.76
CA GLU A 225 9.92 19.70 10.69
C GLU A 225 8.76 20.57 10.15
N ARG A 226 7.50 20.12 10.12
CA ARG A 226 6.38 20.95 9.61
C ARG A 226 5.60 21.76 10.67
N LEU A 227 6.13 21.93 11.88
CA LEU A 227 5.52 22.77 12.93
C LEU A 227 6.31 24.05 13.26
N ALA A 228 7.25 24.47 12.39
CA ALA A 228 7.93 25.75 12.51
C ALA A 228 7.92 26.52 11.18
N SER A 229 6.75 27.05 10.80
CA SER A 229 6.59 28.29 10.03
C SER A 229 5.17 28.82 10.22
#